data_AF-A0A1V6F4M8-F1
#
_entry.id   AF-A0A1V6F4M8-F1
#
_cell.length_a   1.000
_cell.length_b   1.000
_cell.length_c   1.000
_cell.angle_alpha   90.00
_cell.angle_beta   90.00
_cell.angle_gamma   90.00
#
_symmetry.space_group_name_H-M   'P 1'
#
loop_
_entity.id
_entity.type
_entity.pdbx_description
1 polymer ?
#
loop_
_entity_poly.entity_id
_entity_poly.type
_entity_poly.pdbx_seq_one_letter_code
_entity_poly.pdbx_strand_id
1 'polypeptide(L)'
;MLLNTCFVIVAFLAAEPIAPTARTRYPYWQMVEDVVKQIESQPARPLSINDALRTPGQEYPFESFRHLRTIDLLRAAREGAEVARQQEALGKSQAEVDQLVLKNIVTALEYMPLIIKENVDSTPAPSSALHANDSLPSKGDMDDVLIVIKDRNDDPVLRRFLLERSVPGLAQPSLLTISLPMYFKSRDMEFRDILCAVASHPGEDPVLQICAIDVFMKYVLDQYEAVFKSDPKIKALLESGQSVSYTSATDPDSLGLSSETVTGLRRFGSRMNEFAEFIAGHIGEGSIRDERVKARTKETLEFMRDTVFGVDKTALAEYLAGNAPEPKNMFPMAPLPTEPTLEAPSQDKLIPVELPADGGPPKF
;
A
#
# COMPACT_ATOMS: atom_id res chain seq x y z
N MET A 1 9.94 80.16 0.10
CA MET A 1 8.85 79.95 -0.88
C MET A 1 8.94 78.50 -1.34
N LEU A 2 7.86 77.71 -1.12
CA LEU A 2 7.42 76.53 -1.90
C LEU A 2 8.40 75.32 -1.95
N LEU A 3 8.09 74.05 -1.70
CA LEU A 3 6.89 73.20 -1.65
C LEU A 3 7.23 71.97 -0.74
N ASN A 4 6.31 71.43 0.08
CA ASN A 4 5.51 70.22 -0.23
C ASN A 4 6.30 69.12 -0.98
N THR A 5 6.39 67.85 -0.57
CA THR A 5 5.28 66.89 -0.37
C THR A 5 5.78 65.53 0.16
N CYS A 6 4.91 64.79 0.86
CA CYS A 6 4.84 63.31 0.98
C CYS A 6 5.62 62.54 2.09
N PHE A 7 5.11 62.71 3.30
CA PHE A 7 4.62 61.69 4.25
C PHE A 7 4.27 60.25 3.76
N VAL A 8 4.57 59.27 4.66
CA VAL A 8 3.98 57.91 4.92
C VAL A 8 4.36 56.69 4.03
N ILE A 9 4.55 55.57 4.75
CA ILE A 9 4.53 54.13 4.39
C ILE A 9 5.90 53.46 4.18
N VAL A 10 6.66 53.25 5.27
CA VAL A 10 7.47 52.03 5.45
C VAL A 10 7.29 51.56 6.90
N ALA A 11 6.04 51.20 7.23
CA ALA A 11 5.67 50.58 8.49
C ALA A 11 4.50 49.62 8.25
N PHE A 12 4.60 48.75 7.24
CA PHE A 12 3.71 47.61 7.02
C PHE A 12 4.38 46.61 6.06
N LEU A 13 5.41 45.92 6.55
CA LEU A 13 5.74 44.55 6.12
C LEU A 13 6.12 43.76 7.37
N ALA A 14 5.25 43.85 8.38
CA ALA A 14 5.11 42.74 9.30
C ALA A 14 4.65 41.57 8.44
N ALA A 15 5.45 40.48 8.45
CA ALA A 15 5.02 39.20 7.93
C ALA A 15 3.61 38.95 8.48
N GLU A 16 2.61 38.92 7.60
CA GLU A 16 1.31 38.42 8.00
C GLU A 16 1.54 36.99 8.48
N PRO A 17 1.25 36.65 9.75
CA PRO A 17 1.05 35.27 10.09
C PRO A 17 -0.08 34.79 9.17
N ILE A 18 0.14 33.73 8.42
CA ILE A 18 -0.89 33.07 7.63
C ILE A 18 -2.01 32.73 8.61
N ALA A 19 -3.01 33.60 8.70
CA ALA A 19 -4.17 33.36 9.52
C ALA A 19 -4.83 32.10 8.95
N PRO A 20 -5.27 31.16 9.79
CA PRO A 20 -5.99 29.99 9.33
C PRO A 20 -7.34 30.48 8.81
N THR A 21 -7.36 30.86 7.54
CA THR A 21 -8.56 31.32 6.86
C THR A 21 -9.43 30.11 6.61
N ALA A 22 -10.69 30.27 6.98
CA ALA A 22 -11.83 29.39 6.84
C ALA A 22 -11.68 28.22 5.88
N ARG A 23 -12.22 27.04 6.27
CA ARG A 23 -12.57 25.88 5.43
C ARG A 23 -13.25 26.29 4.12
N THR A 24 -12.46 26.80 3.18
CA THR A 24 -12.74 26.84 1.77
C THR A 24 -12.19 25.53 1.24
N ARG A 25 -12.93 24.90 0.33
CA ARG A 25 -12.54 23.64 -0.34
C ARG A 25 -11.34 23.92 -1.25
N TYR A 26 -10.19 24.26 -0.68
CA TYR A 26 -8.94 24.34 -1.41
C TYR A 26 -8.48 22.90 -1.62
N PRO A 27 -8.27 22.44 -2.86
CA PRO A 27 -7.75 21.10 -3.11
C PRO A 27 -6.44 20.91 -2.33
N TYR A 28 -6.33 19.81 -1.59
CA TYR A 28 -5.14 19.48 -0.81
C TYR A 28 -3.90 19.37 -1.70
N TRP A 29 -4.06 18.88 -2.93
CA TRP A 29 -2.98 18.86 -3.93
C TRP A 29 -2.49 20.27 -4.27
N GLN A 30 -3.39 21.23 -4.50
CA GLN A 30 -3.01 22.59 -4.84
C GLN A 30 -2.19 23.23 -3.70
N MET A 31 -2.59 22.99 -2.45
CA MET A 31 -1.84 23.47 -1.29
C MET A 31 -0.42 22.87 -1.23
N VAL A 32 -0.27 21.56 -1.44
CA VAL A 32 1.04 20.90 -1.49
C VAL A 32 1.88 21.47 -2.64
N GLU A 33 1.29 21.59 -3.83
CA GLU A 33 1.97 22.08 -5.03
C GLU A 33 2.43 23.54 -4.87
N ASP A 34 1.59 24.41 -4.31
CA ASP A 34 1.91 25.82 -4.08
C ASP A 34 3.06 25.96 -3.08
N VAL A 35 3.07 25.16 -2.00
CA VAL A 35 4.18 25.13 -1.03
C VAL A 35 5.47 24.71 -1.73
N VAL A 36 5.44 23.68 -2.56
CA VAL A 36 6.62 23.22 -3.30
C VAL A 36 7.13 24.28 -4.27
N LYS A 37 6.25 24.89 -5.07
CA LYS A 37 6.59 26.00 -5.97
C LYS A 37 7.19 27.19 -5.20
N GLN A 38 6.67 27.50 -4.02
CA GLN A 38 7.19 28.57 -3.17
C GLN A 38 8.61 28.26 -2.65
N ILE A 39 8.93 27.00 -2.37
CA ILE A 39 10.30 26.60 -1.98
C ILE A 39 11.24 26.70 -3.18
N GLU A 40 10.85 26.12 -4.31
CA GLU A 40 11.68 26.08 -5.51
C GLU A 40 11.96 27.48 -6.08
N SER A 41 11.03 28.42 -5.88
CA SER A 41 11.18 29.82 -6.29
C SER A 41 11.99 30.68 -5.30
N GLN A 42 12.32 30.19 -4.11
CA GLN A 42 13.17 30.93 -3.19
C GLN A 42 14.60 30.98 -3.71
N PRO A 43 15.26 32.15 -3.70
CA PRO A 43 16.67 32.25 -4.05
C PRO A 43 17.48 31.39 -3.09
N ALA A 44 18.47 30.65 -3.61
CA ALA A 44 19.39 29.89 -2.78
C ALA A 44 19.95 30.81 -1.68
N ARG A 45 19.68 30.48 -0.40
CA ARG A 45 20.15 31.33 0.70
C ARG A 45 21.67 31.47 0.61
N PRO A 46 22.22 32.68 0.78
CA PRO A 46 23.66 32.84 0.87
C PRO A 46 24.19 31.94 1.99
N LEU A 47 25.26 31.21 1.69
CA LEU A 47 25.95 30.34 2.64
C LEU A 47 26.14 31.09 3.97
N SER A 48 25.59 30.53 5.05
CA SER A 48 25.80 31.06 6.39
C SER A 48 27.30 31.13 6.68
N ILE A 49 27.76 32.25 7.24
CA ILE A 49 29.18 32.56 7.53
C ILE A 49 29.78 31.59 8.58
N ASN A 50 28.95 30.74 9.20
CA ASN A 50 29.36 29.83 10.26
C ASN A 50 29.38 28.37 9.77
N ASP A 51 30.59 27.82 9.59
CA ASP A 51 30.81 26.42 9.17
C ASP A 51 30.18 25.39 10.13
N ALA A 52 29.93 25.77 11.38
CA ALA A 52 29.28 24.93 12.40
C ALA A 52 27.75 24.82 12.23
N LEU A 53 27.13 25.67 11.39
CA LEU A 53 25.70 25.64 11.04
C LEU A 53 25.48 25.24 9.58
N ARG A 54 26.45 24.54 8.97
CA ARG A 54 26.24 23.85 7.69
C ARG A 54 25.21 22.75 7.88
N THR A 55 23.93 23.07 7.73
CA THR A 55 22.92 22.11 7.27
C THR A 55 22.87 22.20 5.75
N PRO A 56 23.44 21.24 5.01
CA PRO A 56 23.39 21.27 3.55
C PRO A 56 21.95 21.10 3.10
N GLY A 57 21.43 22.13 2.43
CA GLY A 57 20.38 22.09 1.40
C GLY A 57 19.24 21.09 1.60
N GLN A 58 18.25 21.47 2.41
CA GLN A 58 16.80 21.28 2.22
C GLN A 58 16.12 21.55 3.57
N GLU A 59 15.83 22.83 3.86
CA GLU A 59 14.70 23.11 4.76
C GLU A 59 13.45 22.91 3.90
N TYR A 60 12.96 21.67 3.78
CA TYR A 60 11.55 21.47 3.47
C TYR A 60 10.78 22.26 4.53
N PRO A 61 9.75 23.05 4.19
CA PRO A 61 9.04 23.89 5.13
C PRO A 61 8.11 22.97 5.93
N PHE A 62 8.69 22.15 6.79
CA PHE A 62 7.98 21.27 7.70
C PHE A 62 6.99 22.05 8.56
N GLU A 63 7.31 23.31 8.87
CA GLU A 63 6.39 24.22 9.55
C GLU A 63 5.13 24.50 8.72
N SER A 64 5.21 24.56 7.39
CA SER A 64 4.05 24.71 6.52
C SER A 64 3.17 23.46 6.49
N PHE A 65 3.73 22.26 6.73
CA PHE A 65 2.98 21.00 6.77
C PHE A 65 2.57 20.55 8.17
N ARG A 66 3.04 21.22 9.23
CA ARG A 66 2.83 20.82 10.64
C ARG A 66 1.36 20.75 11.08
N HIS A 67 0.49 21.48 10.39
CA HIS A 67 -0.94 21.50 10.65
C HIS A 67 -1.71 20.40 9.91
N LEU A 68 -1.08 19.70 8.96
CA LEU A 68 -1.70 18.59 8.22
C LEU A 68 -1.61 17.28 9.00
N ARG A 69 -2.56 16.39 8.69
CA ARG A 69 -2.56 15.00 9.16
C ARG A 69 -2.22 14.06 8.00
N THR A 70 -1.90 12.82 8.34
CA THR A 70 -1.60 11.75 7.37
C THR A 70 -2.71 11.63 6.31
N ILE A 71 -3.98 11.65 6.73
CA ILE A 71 -5.13 11.61 5.82
C ILE A 71 -5.18 12.79 4.84
N ASP A 72 -4.69 13.97 5.23
CA ASP A 72 -4.67 15.15 4.36
C ASP A 72 -3.60 15.01 3.28
N LEU A 73 -2.44 14.42 3.59
CA LEU A 73 -1.41 14.08 2.60
C LEU A 73 -1.84 12.95 1.67
N LEU A 74 -2.53 11.92 2.18
CA LEU A 74 -3.10 10.85 1.35
C LEU A 74 -4.17 11.40 0.38
N ARG A 75 -5.00 12.35 0.82
CA ARG A 75 -5.92 13.08 -0.06
C ARG A 75 -5.17 13.89 -1.11
N ALA A 76 -4.11 14.61 -0.73
CA ALA A 76 -3.29 15.35 -1.68
C ALA A 76 -2.66 14.42 -2.74
N ALA A 77 -2.23 13.23 -2.35
CA ALA A 77 -1.69 12.23 -3.28
C ALA A 77 -2.75 11.73 -4.28
N ARG A 78 -3.98 11.47 -3.82
CA ARG A 78 -5.12 11.10 -4.67
C ARG A 78 -5.47 12.19 -5.68
N GLU A 79 -5.66 13.42 -5.19
CA GLU A 79 -5.96 14.58 -6.04
C GLU A 79 -4.83 14.84 -7.05
N GLY A 80 -3.57 14.72 -6.62
CA GLY A 80 -2.41 14.85 -7.50
C GLY A 80 -2.36 13.77 -8.58
N ALA A 81 -2.74 12.52 -8.26
CA ALA A 81 -2.89 11.45 -9.24
C ALA A 81 -4.00 11.78 -10.25
N GLU A 82 -5.18 12.19 -9.78
CA GLU A 82 -6.30 12.59 -10.65
C GLU A 82 -5.93 13.72 -11.62
N VAL A 83 -5.22 14.75 -11.14
CA VAL A 83 -4.74 15.86 -11.99
C VAL A 83 -3.77 15.36 -13.06
N ALA A 84 -2.89 14.42 -12.73
CA ALA A 84 -1.99 13.82 -13.71
C ALA A 84 -2.76 12.95 -14.73
N ARG A 85 -3.75 12.18 -14.29
CA ARG A 85 -4.62 11.36 -15.17
C ARG A 85 -5.40 12.19 -16.18
N GLN A 86 -5.83 13.40 -15.82
CA GLN A 86 -6.48 14.32 -16.77
C GLN A 86 -5.58 14.69 -17.97
N GLN A 87 -4.27 14.50 -17.87
CA GLN A 87 -3.34 14.75 -18.97
C GLN A 87 -3.42 13.69 -20.08
N GLU A 88 -4.08 12.54 -19.85
CA GLU A 88 -4.39 11.54 -20.89
C GLU A 88 -5.26 12.17 -21.99
N ALA A 89 -6.20 13.04 -21.61
CA ALA A 89 -7.05 13.77 -22.56
C ALA A 89 -6.27 14.75 -23.45
N LEU A 90 -5.02 15.08 -23.08
CA LEU A 90 -4.10 15.91 -23.86
C LEU A 90 -3.21 15.08 -24.80
N GLY A 91 -3.44 13.78 -24.92
CA GLY A 91 -2.74 12.88 -25.84
C GLY A 91 -1.39 12.37 -25.35
N LYS A 92 -1.08 12.51 -24.05
CA LYS A 92 0.12 11.88 -23.45
C LYS A 92 -0.03 10.37 -23.39
N SER A 93 1.09 9.66 -23.49
CA SER A 93 1.09 8.20 -23.34
C SER A 93 0.84 7.78 -21.89
N GLN A 94 0.34 6.56 -21.69
CA GLN A 94 0.07 6.01 -20.36
C GLN A 94 1.32 6.07 -19.45
N ALA A 95 2.49 5.72 -20.01
CA ALA A 95 3.74 5.71 -19.26
C ALA A 95 4.16 7.12 -18.79
N GLU A 96 3.94 8.15 -19.61
CA GLU A 96 4.22 9.53 -19.21
C GLU A 96 3.27 10.01 -18.12
N VAL A 97 1.99 9.61 -18.21
CA VAL A 97 0.99 9.94 -17.19
C VAL A 97 1.31 9.23 -15.88
N ASP A 98 1.67 7.95 -15.92
CA ASP A 98 2.08 7.19 -14.73
C ASP A 98 3.30 7.82 -14.04
N GLN A 99 4.26 8.36 -14.80
CA GLN A 99 5.40 9.09 -14.25
C GLN A 99 4.97 10.41 -13.58
N LEU A 100 4.01 11.14 -14.15
CA LEU A 100 3.45 12.34 -13.54
C LEU A 100 2.68 12.02 -12.26
N VAL A 101 1.87 10.96 -12.27
CA VAL A 101 1.17 10.45 -11.09
C VAL A 101 2.19 10.12 -9.99
N LEU A 102 3.23 9.34 -10.31
CA LEU A 102 4.29 8.99 -9.36
C LEU A 102 4.98 10.23 -8.79
N LYS A 103 5.31 11.22 -9.63
CA LYS A 103 5.92 12.48 -9.18
C LYS A 103 5.03 13.21 -8.16
N ASN A 104 3.74 13.29 -8.43
CA ASN A 104 2.79 13.96 -7.55
C ASN A 104 2.64 13.21 -6.22
N ILE A 105 2.57 11.88 -6.26
CA ILE A 105 2.51 11.03 -5.06
C ILE A 105 3.77 11.21 -4.19
N VAL A 106 4.97 11.14 -4.78
CA VAL A 106 6.24 11.36 -4.07
C VAL A 106 6.23 12.72 -3.39
N THR A 107 5.81 13.75 -4.12
CA THR A 107 5.73 15.12 -3.61
C THR A 107 4.81 15.24 -2.39
N ALA A 108 3.68 14.54 -2.40
CA ALA A 108 2.73 14.56 -1.29
C ALA A 108 3.18 13.71 -0.09
N LEU A 109 3.81 12.55 -0.30
CA LEU A 109 3.96 11.52 0.72
C LEU A 109 5.37 11.33 1.28
N GLU A 110 6.43 11.82 0.61
CA GLU A 110 7.82 11.55 1.03
C GLU A 110 8.11 11.96 2.48
N TYR A 111 7.48 13.06 2.91
CA TYR A 111 7.64 13.61 4.26
C TYR A 111 6.51 13.27 5.23
N MET A 112 5.58 12.41 4.81
CA MET A 112 4.49 11.91 5.66
C MET A 112 4.99 11.40 7.03
N PRO A 113 6.14 10.71 7.14
CA PRO A 113 6.61 10.22 8.46
C PRO A 113 6.81 11.28 9.53
N LEU A 114 7.07 12.54 9.14
CA LEU A 114 7.34 13.62 10.10
C LEU A 114 6.08 14.20 10.72
N ILE A 115 4.92 13.90 10.14
CA ILE A 115 3.62 14.35 10.65
C ILE A 115 2.84 13.25 11.36
N ILE A 116 3.28 12.00 11.27
CA ILE A 116 2.67 10.88 11.99
C ILE A 116 2.82 11.15 13.48
N LYS A 117 1.70 11.24 14.19
CA LYS A 117 1.68 11.47 15.65
C LYS A 117 1.51 10.17 16.43
N GLU A 118 1.32 9.08 15.71
CA GLU A 118 1.19 7.76 16.29
C GLU A 118 2.51 7.29 16.93
N ASN A 119 2.41 6.81 18.16
CA ASN A 119 3.56 6.19 18.82
C ASN A 119 3.71 4.75 18.30
N VAL A 120 4.88 4.43 17.76
CA VAL A 120 5.24 3.12 17.20
C VAL A 120 5.06 1.98 18.21
N ASP A 121 5.18 2.28 19.51
CA ASP A 121 5.04 1.31 20.61
C ASP A 121 3.58 1.12 21.09
N SER A 122 2.61 1.83 20.50
CA SER A 122 1.20 1.68 20.85
C SER A 122 0.65 0.40 20.23
N THR A 123 0.31 -0.60 21.06
CA THR A 123 -0.50 -1.75 20.59
C THR A 123 -1.88 -1.26 20.15
N PRO A 124 -2.31 -1.52 18.89
CA PRO A 124 -3.68 -1.24 18.46
C PRO A 124 -4.69 -2.01 19.33
N ALA A 125 -5.82 -1.39 19.65
CA ALA A 125 -6.90 -2.09 20.35
C ALA A 125 -7.50 -3.19 19.44
N PRO A 126 -7.87 -4.37 19.98
CA PRO A 126 -8.29 -5.52 19.18
C PRO A 126 -9.51 -5.23 18.30
N SER A 127 -9.46 -5.73 17.07
CA SER A 127 -10.43 -5.55 15.98
C SER A 127 -11.63 -6.51 16.07
N SER A 128 -12.21 -6.73 17.26
CA SER A 128 -13.42 -7.54 17.39
C SER A 128 -14.69 -6.73 17.11
N ALA A 129 -14.95 -6.41 15.82
CA ALA A 129 -16.25 -6.14 15.19
C ALA A 129 -16.06 -5.39 13.86
N LEU A 130 -15.74 -6.10 12.77
CA LEU A 130 -15.93 -5.56 11.42
C LEU A 130 -17.27 -6.07 10.87
N HIS A 131 -18.31 -5.23 10.94
CA HIS A 131 -19.49 -5.40 10.10
C HIS A 131 -19.31 -4.61 8.81
N ALA A 132 -19.74 -5.22 7.70
CA ALA A 132 -19.31 -4.93 6.34
C ALA A 132 -19.80 -3.62 5.70
N ASN A 133 -20.42 -2.67 6.41
CA ASN A 133 -21.11 -1.56 5.74
C ASN A 133 -21.01 -0.16 6.36
N ASP A 134 -20.15 0.09 7.34
CA ASP A 134 -19.92 1.46 7.83
C ASP A 134 -18.48 1.89 7.55
N SER A 135 -18.34 3.07 6.93
CA SER A 135 -17.07 3.74 6.70
C SER A 135 -16.32 3.86 8.04
N LEU A 136 -15.25 3.10 8.20
CA LEU A 136 -14.49 3.06 9.45
C LEU A 136 -13.98 4.49 9.79
N PRO A 137 -14.24 5.00 11.00
CA PRO A 137 -13.41 6.06 11.54
C PRO A 137 -12.00 5.48 11.74
N SER A 138 -11.03 6.01 10.99
CA SER A 138 -9.59 5.77 11.15
C SER A 138 -9.21 5.72 12.63
N LYS A 139 -8.69 4.57 13.10
CA LYS A 139 -8.24 4.38 14.49
C LYS A 139 -6.78 4.80 14.70
N GLY A 140 -6.07 5.20 13.65
CA GLY A 140 -4.70 5.71 13.68
C GLY A 140 -4.21 6.14 12.29
N ASP A 141 -3.20 7.02 12.24
CA ASP A 141 -2.61 7.56 11.00
C ASP A 141 -2.24 6.45 9.99
N MET A 142 -1.80 5.29 10.49
CA MET A 142 -1.37 4.16 9.65
C MET A 142 -2.50 3.29 9.13
N ASP A 143 -3.68 3.34 9.76
CA ASP A 143 -4.85 2.65 9.24
C ASP A 143 -5.31 3.28 7.93
N ASP A 144 -5.17 4.61 7.79
CA ASP A 144 -5.47 5.32 6.55
C ASP A 144 -4.56 4.87 5.41
N VAL A 145 -3.28 4.60 5.68
CA VAL A 145 -2.33 4.07 4.69
C VAL A 145 -2.73 2.65 4.27
N LEU A 146 -3.09 1.80 5.23
CA LEU A 146 -3.56 0.44 4.98
C LEU A 146 -4.88 0.41 4.17
N ILE A 147 -5.79 1.35 4.45
CA ILE A 147 -7.03 1.52 3.69
C ILE A 147 -6.71 1.83 2.22
N VAL A 148 -5.79 2.78 1.96
CA VAL A 148 -5.38 3.13 0.59
C VAL A 148 -4.78 1.92 -0.14
N ILE A 149 -3.89 1.16 0.51
CA ILE A 149 -3.28 -0.04 -0.11
C ILE A 149 -4.36 -1.05 -0.51
N LYS A 150 -5.39 -1.24 0.33
CA LYS A 150 -6.45 -2.22 0.11
C LYS A 150 -7.50 -1.76 -0.92
N ASP A 151 -7.77 -0.45 -1.03
CA ASP A 151 -8.87 0.07 -1.85
C ASP A 151 -8.60 -0.08 -3.34
N ARG A 152 -9.38 -0.92 -4.02
CA ARG A 152 -9.26 -1.15 -5.48
C ARG A 152 -9.66 0.06 -6.32
N ASN A 153 -10.33 1.05 -5.73
CA ASN A 153 -10.70 2.28 -6.43
C ASN A 153 -9.61 3.36 -6.37
N ASP A 154 -8.58 3.17 -5.53
CA ASP A 154 -7.41 4.06 -5.50
C ASP A 154 -6.49 3.82 -6.71
N ASP A 155 -5.72 4.86 -7.08
CA ASP A 155 -4.82 4.78 -8.23
C ASP A 155 -3.77 3.67 -8.05
N PRO A 156 -3.57 2.78 -9.04
CA PRO A 156 -2.65 1.65 -8.91
C PRO A 156 -1.20 2.10 -8.68
N VAL A 157 -0.79 3.27 -9.18
CA VAL A 157 0.56 3.82 -8.93
C VAL A 157 0.71 4.24 -7.47
N LEU A 158 -0.33 4.82 -6.85
CA LEU A 158 -0.34 5.17 -5.43
C LEU A 158 -0.27 3.93 -4.55
N ARG A 159 -1.10 2.93 -4.82
CA ARG A 159 -1.14 1.67 -4.07
C ARG A 159 0.21 0.96 -4.15
N ARG A 160 0.79 0.86 -5.35
CA ARG A 160 2.12 0.29 -5.58
C ARG A 160 3.21 1.07 -4.86
N PHE A 161 3.18 2.40 -4.94
CA PHE A 161 4.17 3.26 -4.27
C PHE A 161 4.22 3.01 -2.75
N LEU A 162 3.07 2.84 -2.10
CA LEU A 162 2.99 2.55 -0.67
C LEU A 162 3.45 1.12 -0.36
N LEU A 163 3.05 0.13 -1.17
CA LEU A 163 3.48 -1.25 -1.03
C LEU A 163 5.01 -1.40 -1.11
N GLU A 164 5.66 -0.84 -2.13
CA GLU A 164 7.11 -0.96 -2.30
C GLU A 164 7.91 -0.32 -1.15
N ARG A 165 7.33 0.63 -0.42
CA ARG A 165 7.97 1.34 0.72
C ARG A 165 7.62 0.75 2.08
N SER A 166 6.73 -0.24 2.12
CA SER A 166 6.29 -0.92 3.35
C SER A 166 7.34 -1.88 3.91
N VAL A 167 8.33 -2.28 3.08
CA VAL A 167 9.42 -3.18 3.46
C VAL A 167 10.78 -2.64 2.99
N PRO A 168 11.86 -2.76 3.79
CA PRO A 168 13.16 -2.18 3.43
C PRO A 168 13.82 -2.91 2.27
N GLY A 169 14.13 -2.24 1.14
CA GLY A 169 14.94 -2.81 0.05
C GLY A 169 14.17 -3.16 -1.23
N LEU A 170 12.86 -2.90 -1.30
CA LEU A 170 12.12 -2.93 -2.58
C LEU A 170 12.06 -1.57 -3.27
N ALA A 171 12.18 -0.48 -2.51
CA ALA A 171 12.25 0.88 -3.02
C ALA A 171 13.60 1.53 -2.69
N GLN A 172 13.93 2.57 -3.45
CA GLN A 172 15.13 3.39 -3.20
C GLN A 172 15.05 4.05 -1.82
N PRO A 173 16.18 4.18 -1.08
CA PRO A 173 16.20 4.81 0.22
C PRO A 173 15.61 6.23 0.21
N SER A 174 14.67 6.45 1.11
CA SER A 174 13.85 7.65 1.27
C SER A 174 13.35 7.71 2.72
N LEU A 175 12.93 8.88 3.20
CA LEU A 175 12.44 9.00 4.58
C LEU A 175 11.24 8.06 4.80
N LEU A 176 10.35 8.01 3.82
CA LEU A 176 9.20 7.11 3.85
C LEU A 176 9.62 5.63 3.88
N THR A 177 10.60 5.20 3.08
CA THR A 177 11.06 3.80 3.09
C THR A 177 11.73 3.36 4.38
N ILE A 178 12.34 4.29 5.12
CA ILE A 178 13.02 4.00 6.37
C ILE A 178 12.00 3.96 7.51
N SER A 179 10.99 4.83 7.47
CA SER A 179 10.03 5.00 8.54
C SER A 179 8.83 4.07 8.46
N LEU A 180 8.22 3.91 7.27
CA LEU A 180 6.97 3.18 7.10
C LEU A 180 7.02 1.72 7.61
N PRO A 181 8.11 0.94 7.40
CA PRO A 181 8.20 -0.42 7.94
C PRO A 181 8.11 -0.49 9.47
N MET A 182 8.58 0.53 10.18
CA MET A 182 8.50 0.57 11.66
C MET A 182 7.06 0.60 12.14
N TYR A 183 6.20 1.34 11.45
CA TYR A 183 4.79 1.49 11.78
C TYR A 183 3.97 0.24 11.46
N PHE A 184 4.30 -0.50 10.40
CA PHE A 184 3.60 -1.75 10.08
C PHE A 184 3.97 -2.91 11.00
N LYS A 185 5.12 -2.85 11.68
CA LYS A 185 5.49 -3.86 12.68
C LYS A 185 4.47 -3.96 13.83
N SER A 186 3.84 -2.85 14.23
CA SER A 186 2.78 -2.87 15.26
C SER A 186 1.42 -3.35 14.74
N ARG A 187 1.27 -3.45 13.42
CA ARG A 187 0.07 -3.90 12.68
C ARG A 187 0.35 -5.17 11.88
N ASP A 188 1.19 -6.04 12.43
CA ASP A 188 1.73 -7.22 11.75
C ASP A 188 0.64 -8.14 11.19
N MET A 189 -0.51 -8.25 11.86
CA MET A 189 -1.63 -9.07 11.40
C MET A 189 -2.41 -8.38 10.29
N GLU A 190 -2.85 -7.14 10.51
CA GLU A 190 -3.64 -6.35 9.56
C GLU A 190 -2.89 -6.13 8.25
N PHE A 191 -1.58 -5.85 8.34
CA PHE A 191 -0.74 -5.66 7.17
C PHE A 191 -0.63 -6.94 6.34
N ARG A 192 -0.40 -8.10 6.98
CA ARG A 192 -0.39 -9.40 6.27
C ARG A 192 -1.74 -9.72 5.63
N ASP A 193 -2.85 -9.48 6.33
CA ASP A 193 -4.19 -9.74 5.79
C ASP A 193 -4.45 -8.91 4.54
N ILE A 194 -4.00 -7.66 4.52
CA ILE A 194 -4.08 -6.79 3.34
C ILE A 194 -3.21 -7.32 2.20
N LEU A 195 -1.97 -7.74 2.48
CA LEU A 195 -1.11 -8.33 1.44
C LEU A 195 -1.72 -9.61 0.86
N CYS A 196 -2.28 -10.49 1.69
CA CYS A 196 -3.03 -11.67 1.24
C CYS A 196 -4.21 -11.27 0.37
N ALA A 197 -4.97 -10.25 0.78
CA ALA A 197 -6.13 -9.78 0.05
C ALA A 197 -5.77 -9.21 -1.33
N VAL A 198 -4.75 -8.34 -1.40
CA VAL A 198 -4.28 -7.76 -2.67
C VAL A 198 -3.67 -8.84 -3.57
N ALA A 199 -2.84 -9.74 -3.02
CA ALA A 199 -2.22 -10.80 -3.81
C ALA A 199 -3.25 -11.75 -4.45
N SER A 200 -4.28 -12.16 -3.71
CA SER A 200 -5.21 -13.22 -4.13
C SER A 200 -6.44 -12.75 -4.92
N HIS A 201 -6.79 -11.46 -4.83
CA HIS A 201 -8.06 -10.96 -5.36
C HIS A 201 -8.17 -11.09 -6.90
N PRO A 202 -9.29 -11.61 -7.43
CA PRO A 202 -9.36 -11.98 -8.85
C PRO A 202 -9.42 -10.87 -9.88
N GLY A 203 -9.94 -9.71 -9.50
CA GLY A 203 -9.96 -8.51 -10.35
C GLY A 203 -8.93 -7.46 -9.93
N GLU A 204 -7.87 -7.86 -9.24
CA GLU A 204 -6.77 -6.94 -8.91
C GLU A 204 -5.84 -6.73 -10.11
N ASP A 205 -5.18 -5.56 -10.16
CA ASP A 205 -4.15 -5.31 -11.17
C ASP A 205 -3.00 -6.34 -11.03
N PRO A 206 -2.58 -7.02 -12.11
CA PRO A 206 -1.50 -8.02 -12.06
C PRO A 206 -0.19 -7.50 -11.45
N VAL A 207 0.15 -6.23 -11.70
CA VAL A 207 1.34 -5.59 -11.14
C VAL A 207 1.22 -5.43 -9.63
N LEU A 208 0.03 -5.08 -9.13
CA LEU A 208 -0.24 -5.01 -7.70
C LEU A 208 -0.25 -6.38 -7.03
N GLN A 209 -0.78 -7.41 -7.70
CA GLN A 209 -0.72 -8.79 -7.19
C GLN A 209 0.74 -9.25 -7.02
N ILE A 210 1.57 -9.06 -8.05
CA ILE A 210 3.00 -9.39 -8.01
C ILE A 210 3.71 -8.60 -6.91
N CYS A 211 3.44 -7.29 -6.82
CA CYS A 211 4.03 -6.43 -5.80
C CYS A 211 3.65 -6.90 -4.38
N ALA A 212 2.39 -7.28 -4.15
CA ALA A 212 1.93 -7.79 -2.86
C ALA A 212 2.58 -9.15 -2.51
N ILE A 213 2.79 -10.03 -3.49
CA ILE A 213 3.55 -11.29 -3.29
C ILE A 213 4.98 -10.98 -2.86
N ASP A 214 5.66 -10.08 -3.55
CA ASP A 214 7.05 -9.70 -3.26
C ASP A 214 7.19 -9.05 -1.89
N VAL A 215 6.28 -8.13 -1.56
CA VAL A 215 6.24 -7.45 -0.27
C VAL A 215 5.98 -8.45 0.86
N PHE A 216 5.02 -9.35 0.70
CA PHE A 216 4.73 -10.37 1.72
C PHE A 216 5.94 -11.28 1.96
N MET A 217 6.50 -11.83 0.89
CA MET A 217 7.65 -12.73 0.99
C MET A 217 8.82 -12.05 1.67
N LYS A 218 9.13 -10.82 1.25
CA LYS A 218 10.21 -10.07 1.87
C LYS A 218 9.94 -9.73 3.33
N TYR A 219 8.74 -9.28 3.67
CA TYR A 219 8.36 -8.94 5.04
C TYR A 219 8.52 -10.13 6.00
N VAL A 220 8.09 -11.33 5.56
CA VAL A 220 8.18 -12.54 6.38
C VAL A 220 9.61 -13.10 6.40
N LEU A 221 10.33 -13.07 5.27
CA LEU A 221 11.71 -13.57 5.18
C LEU A 221 12.70 -12.71 5.96
N ASP A 222 12.55 -11.39 5.97
CA ASP A 222 13.42 -10.51 6.77
C ASP A 222 13.27 -10.83 8.28
N GLN A 223 12.05 -11.13 8.74
CA GLN A 223 11.80 -11.57 10.12
C GLN A 223 12.30 -12.99 10.39
N TYR A 224 12.13 -13.90 9.44
CA TYR A 224 12.65 -15.27 9.49
C TYR A 224 14.18 -15.25 9.64
N GLU A 225 14.86 -14.48 8.80
CA GLU A 225 16.30 -14.32 8.82
C GLU A 225 16.79 -13.65 10.12
N ALA A 226 16.06 -12.67 10.65
CA ALA A 226 16.38 -12.05 11.93
C ALA A 226 16.35 -13.06 13.09
N VAL A 227 15.38 -13.99 13.10
CA VAL A 227 15.34 -15.09 14.08
C VAL A 227 16.47 -16.07 13.86
N PHE A 228 16.77 -16.44 12.61
CA PHE A 228 17.89 -17.33 12.31
C PHE A 228 19.23 -16.75 12.79
N LYS A 229 19.48 -15.47 12.50
CA LYS A 229 20.71 -14.75 12.89
C LYS A 229 20.77 -14.40 14.38
N SER A 230 19.66 -14.49 15.12
CA SER A 230 19.66 -14.22 16.55
C SER A 230 20.20 -15.39 17.38
N ASP A 231 20.21 -16.60 16.80
CA ASP A 231 20.68 -17.83 17.46
C ASP A 231 22.16 -17.72 17.88
N PRO A 232 22.52 -18.13 19.12
CA PRO A 232 23.89 -18.02 19.61
C PRO A 232 24.94 -18.72 18.75
N LYS A 233 24.60 -19.88 18.15
CA LYS A 233 25.53 -20.61 17.29
C LYS A 233 25.76 -19.87 15.98
N ILE A 234 24.69 -19.38 15.38
CA ILE A 234 24.78 -18.61 14.13
C ILE A 234 25.56 -17.32 14.36
N LYS A 235 25.33 -16.62 15.47
CA LYS A 235 26.13 -15.45 15.86
C LYS A 235 27.62 -15.77 15.96
N ALA A 236 27.98 -16.84 16.66
CA ALA A 236 29.37 -17.25 16.81
C ALA A 236 30.03 -17.59 15.45
N LEU A 237 29.30 -18.26 14.55
CA LEU A 237 29.79 -18.56 13.20
C LEU A 237 29.99 -17.27 12.38
N LEU A 238 29.04 -16.34 12.43
CA LEU A 238 29.16 -15.04 11.77
C LEU A 238 30.33 -14.20 12.32
N GLU A 239 30.52 -14.18 13.64
CA GLU A 239 31.65 -13.52 14.31
C GLU A 239 33.00 -14.12 13.93
N SER A 240 33.04 -15.43 13.62
CA SER A 240 34.24 -16.10 13.10
C SER A 240 34.52 -15.82 11.61
N GLY A 241 33.69 -15.02 10.95
CA GLY A 241 33.83 -14.67 9.53
C GLY A 241 33.25 -15.70 8.56
N GLN A 242 32.52 -16.72 9.05
CA GLN A 242 31.85 -17.68 8.18
C GLN A 242 30.55 -17.07 7.64
N SER A 243 30.31 -17.22 6.34
CA SER A 243 29.03 -16.85 5.73
C SER A 243 28.02 -17.96 5.98
N VAL A 244 26.97 -17.65 6.76
CA VAL A 244 25.89 -18.59 7.06
C VAL A 244 24.56 -17.97 6.62
N SER A 245 23.82 -18.70 5.79
CA SER A 245 22.49 -18.32 5.31
C SER A 245 21.44 -19.35 5.73
N TYR A 246 20.23 -18.89 5.99
CA TYR A 246 19.10 -19.78 6.21
C TYR A 246 18.77 -20.62 4.96
N THR A 247 19.11 -20.12 3.77
CA THR A 247 18.84 -20.82 2.51
C THR A 247 19.70 -22.08 2.33
N SER A 248 20.89 -22.11 2.94
CA SER A 248 21.77 -23.28 3.00
C SER A 248 21.43 -24.23 4.15
N ALA A 249 20.51 -23.84 5.04
CA ALA A 249 20.11 -24.59 6.22
C ALA A 249 18.92 -25.51 5.89
N THR A 250 19.08 -26.43 4.94
CA THR A 250 17.99 -27.33 4.51
C THR A 250 17.50 -28.29 5.61
N ASP A 251 18.30 -28.48 6.66
CA ASP A 251 17.93 -29.23 7.86
C ASP A 251 18.44 -28.49 9.12
N PRO A 252 17.58 -27.84 9.92
CA PRO A 252 17.98 -27.17 11.16
C PRO A 252 18.58 -28.10 12.21
N ASP A 253 18.23 -29.40 12.16
CA ASP A 253 18.79 -30.38 13.08
C ASP A 253 20.29 -30.56 12.80
N SER A 254 20.74 -30.34 11.56
CA SER A 254 22.16 -30.35 11.18
C SER A 254 22.95 -29.16 11.74
N LEU A 255 22.29 -28.03 11.97
CA LEU A 255 22.90 -26.82 12.56
C LEU A 255 22.83 -26.82 14.09
N GLY A 256 22.02 -27.73 14.66
CA GLY A 256 21.80 -27.84 16.10
C GLY A 256 21.30 -26.53 16.71
N LEU A 257 20.40 -25.83 16.02
CA LEU A 257 19.83 -24.57 16.49
C LEU A 257 19.14 -24.74 17.86
N SER A 258 19.03 -23.67 18.63
CA SER A 258 18.27 -23.71 19.88
C SER A 258 16.79 -24.01 19.63
N SER A 259 16.12 -24.62 20.61
CA SER A 259 14.68 -24.92 20.52
C SER A 259 13.82 -23.67 20.31
N GLU A 260 14.24 -22.53 20.88
CA GLU A 260 13.60 -21.22 20.70
C GLU A 260 13.69 -20.77 19.23
N THR A 261 14.89 -20.83 18.62
CA THR A 261 15.08 -20.52 17.21
C THR A 261 14.24 -21.43 16.32
N VAL A 262 14.29 -22.75 16.53
CA VAL A 262 13.50 -23.72 15.74
C VAL A 262 12.00 -23.41 15.82
N THR A 263 11.50 -23.08 17.01
CA THR A 263 10.09 -22.68 17.23
C THR A 263 9.75 -21.39 16.48
N GLY A 264 10.64 -20.38 16.55
CA GLY A 264 10.48 -19.13 15.81
C GLY A 264 10.46 -19.33 14.29
N LEU A 265 11.38 -20.14 13.75
CA LEU A 265 11.41 -20.45 12.31
C LEU A 265 10.15 -21.19 11.86
N ARG A 266 9.67 -22.17 12.63
CA ARG A 266 8.40 -22.86 12.34
C ARG A 266 7.20 -21.92 12.33
N ARG A 267 7.15 -20.94 13.24
CA ARG A 267 6.08 -19.93 13.27
C ARG A 267 6.02 -19.13 11.96
N PHE A 268 7.17 -18.71 11.44
CA PHE A 268 7.21 -17.99 10.16
C PHE A 268 7.00 -18.90 8.96
N GLY A 269 7.45 -20.16 9.01
CA GLY A 269 7.09 -21.18 8.02
C GLY A 269 5.58 -21.41 7.93
N SER A 270 4.88 -21.47 9.06
CA SER A 270 3.42 -21.55 9.11
C SER A 270 2.74 -20.34 8.45
N ARG A 271 3.26 -19.12 8.67
CA ARG A 271 2.76 -17.91 7.99
C ARG A 271 2.93 -17.97 6.48
N MET A 272 4.01 -18.58 5.99
CA MET A 272 4.21 -18.80 4.55
C MET A 272 3.28 -19.87 3.99
N ASN A 273 2.98 -20.93 4.74
CA ASN A 273 1.95 -21.91 4.35
C ASN A 273 0.58 -21.26 4.20
N GLU A 274 0.17 -20.45 5.19
CA GLU A 274 -1.10 -19.70 5.13
C GLU A 274 -1.15 -18.81 3.89
N PHE A 275 -0.05 -18.12 3.56
CA PHE A 275 0.04 -17.30 2.36
C PHE A 275 0.00 -18.12 1.06
N ALA A 276 0.68 -19.27 1.05
CA ALA A 276 0.68 -20.18 -0.09
C ALA A 276 -0.74 -20.62 -0.47
N GLU A 277 -1.61 -20.87 0.51
CA GLU A 277 -3.02 -21.19 0.26
C GLU A 277 -3.76 -20.06 -0.47
N PHE A 278 -3.46 -18.78 -0.15
CA PHE A 278 -4.11 -17.64 -0.80
C PHE A 278 -3.72 -17.47 -2.27
N ILE A 279 -2.48 -17.82 -2.63
CA ILE A 279 -1.94 -17.61 -3.98
C ILE A 279 -1.93 -18.88 -4.83
N ALA A 280 -2.06 -20.08 -4.24
CA ALA A 280 -2.03 -21.36 -4.95
C ALA A 280 -3.07 -21.42 -6.08
N GLY A 281 -4.25 -20.83 -5.87
CA GLY A 281 -5.30 -20.73 -6.89
C GLY A 281 -4.87 -20.01 -8.18
N HIS A 282 -3.77 -19.23 -8.16
CA HIS A 282 -3.26 -18.60 -9.37
C HIS A 282 -2.74 -19.61 -10.39
N ILE A 283 -2.19 -20.74 -9.94
CA ILE A 283 -1.63 -21.78 -10.80
C ILE A 283 -2.48 -23.05 -10.82
N GLY A 284 -3.67 -23.01 -10.20
CA GLY A 284 -4.62 -24.11 -10.23
C GLY A 284 -5.09 -24.43 -11.64
N GLU A 285 -5.54 -25.66 -11.84
CA GLU A 285 -6.12 -26.10 -13.11
C GLU A 285 -7.27 -25.17 -13.54
N GLY A 286 -7.23 -24.70 -14.79
CA GLY A 286 -8.24 -23.76 -15.31
C GLY A 286 -8.07 -22.30 -14.88
N SER A 287 -7.00 -21.93 -14.18
CA SER A 287 -6.75 -20.54 -13.79
C SER A 287 -6.60 -19.60 -15.00
N ILE A 288 -7.39 -18.52 -14.98
CA ILE A 288 -7.39 -17.44 -15.97
C ILE A 288 -6.53 -16.23 -15.56
N ARG A 289 -5.70 -16.36 -14.51
CA ARG A 289 -4.81 -15.27 -14.05
C ARG A 289 -3.81 -14.85 -15.13
N ASP A 290 -3.31 -13.61 -15.02
CA ASP A 290 -2.21 -13.10 -15.85
C ASP A 290 -0.98 -14.02 -15.72
N GLU A 291 -0.33 -14.32 -16.85
CA GLU A 291 0.80 -15.26 -16.90
C GLU A 291 1.99 -14.82 -16.04
N ARG A 292 2.19 -13.50 -15.86
CA ARG A 292 3.23 -12.97 -14.97
C ARG A 292 2.93 -13.28 -13.50
N VAL A 293 1.65 -13.21 -13.11
CA VAL A 293 1.19 -13.56 -11.75
C VAL A 293 1.36 -15.05 -11.51
N LYS A 294 1.02 -15.89 -12.51
CA LYS A 294 1.24 -17.34 -12.46
C LYS A 294 2.73 -17.68 -12.30
N ALA A 295 3.58 -17.11 -13.14
CA ALA A 295 5.02 -17.31 -13.09
C ALA A 295 5.58 -16.92 -11.71
N ARG A 296 5.21 -15.74 -11.21
CA ARG A 296 5.69 -15.27 -9.91
C ARG A 296 5.18 -16.12 -8.74
N THR A 297 3.93 -16.58 -8.81
CA THR A 297 3.37 -17.50 -7.82
C THR A 297 4.16 -18.80 -7.80
N LYS A 298 4.42 -19.39 -8.98
CA LYS A 298 5.20 -20.62 -9.09
C LYS A 298 6.60 -20.48 -8.50
N GLU A 299 7.33 -19.42 -8.88
CA GLU A 299 8.66 -19.11 -8.33
C GLU A 299 8.63 -18.99 -6.80
N THR A 300 7.60 -18.34 -6.27
CA THR A 300 7.42 -18.13 -4.83
C THR A 300 7.19 -19.45 -4.10
N LEU A 301 6.30 -20.31 -4.61
CA LEU A 301 5.99 -21.61 -4.02
C LEU A 301 7.18 -22.58 -4.12
N GLU A 302 7.92 -22.57 -5.23
CA GLU A 302 9.17 -23.32 -5.40
C GLU A 302 10.21 -22.87 -4.37
N PHE A 303 10.41 -21.55 -4.22
CA PHE A 303 11.33 -21.01 -3.23
C PHE A 303 10.97 -21.44 -1.80
N MET A 304 9.69 -21.34 -1.41
CA MET A 304 9.21 -21.80 -0.09
C MET A 304 9.56 -23.28 0.12
N ARG A 305 9.17 -24.16 -0.81
CA ARG A 305 9.34 -25.62 -0.72
C ARG A 305 10.81 -26.01 -0.58
N ASP A 306 11.66 -25.38 -1.38
CA ASP A 306 13.05 -25.79 -1.54
C ASP A 306 13.96 -25.19 -0.47
N THR A 307 13.61 -24.02 0.05
CA THR A 307 14.54 -23.19 0.83
C THR A 307 14.12 -22.97 2.28
N VAL A 308 12.82 -22.94 2.58
CA VAL A 308 12.33 -22.50 3.89
C VAL A 308 12.09 -23.71 4.79
N PHE A 309 12.68 -23.70 5.98
CA PHE A 309 12.31 -24.67 7.02
C PHE A 309 11.02 -24.27 7.73
N GLY A 310 10.18 -25.26 8.04
CA GLY A 310 8.92 -25.09 8.75
C GLY A 310 7.69 -24.92 7.85
N VAL A 311 7.86 -25.02 6.54
CA VAL A 311 6.76 -25.08 5.56
C VAL A 311 6.31 -26.52 5.33
N ASP A 312 5.08 -26.69 4.87
CA ASP A 312 4.56 -28.00 4.45
C ASP A 312 4.96 -28.28 3.01
N LYS A 313 6.08 -28.99 2.83
CA LYS A 313 6.62 -29.31 1.50
C LYS A 313 5.69 -30.19 0.67
N THR A 314 4.85 -31.01 1.31
CA THR A 314 3.89 -31.88 0.63
C THR A 314 2.76 -31.05 0.06
N ALA A 315 2.15 -30.17 0.87
CA ALA A 315 1.10 -29.27 0.42
C ALA A 315 1.60 -28.34 -0.71
N LEU A 316 2.80 -27.77 -0.57
CA LEU A 316 3.39 -26.93 -1.61
C LEU A 316 3.64 -27.70 -2.93
N ALA A 317 4.00 -28.99 -2.85
CA ALA A 317 4.14 -29.83 -4.04
C ALA A 317 2.79 -30.09 -4.72
N GLU A 318 1.70 -30.27 -3.95
CA GLU A 318 0.34 -30.40 -4.49
C GLU A 318 -0.11 -29.10 -5.17
N TYR A 319 0.16 -27.94 -4.57
CA TYR A 319 -0.18 -26.64 -5.15
C TYR A 319 0.56 -26.40 -6.47
N LEU A 320 1.86 -26.76 -6.52
CA LEU A 320 2.68 -26.69 -7.74
C LEU A 320 2.22 -27.66 -8.83
N ALA A 321 1.54 -28.74 -8.47
CA ALA A 321 0.91 -29.67 -9.40
C ALA A 321 -0.46 -29.17 -9.91
N GLY A 322 -0.94 -28.01 -9.46
CA GLY A 322 -2.22 -27.43 -9.85
C GLY A 322 -3.38 -27.80 -8.93
N ASN A 323 -3.13 -28.56 -7.85
CA ASN A 323 -4.14 -28.93 -6.86
C ASN A 323 -4.25 -27.86 -5.78
N ALA A 324 -4.71 -26.67 -6.17
CA ALA A 324 -4.92 -25.57 -5.24
C ALA A 324 -6.05 -25.90 -4.24
N PRO A 325 -5.94 -25.46 -2.98
CA PRO A 325 -7.01 -25.62 -2.01
C PRO A 325 -8.21 -24.77 -2.46
N GLU A 326 -9.43 -25.16 -2.04
CA GLU A 326 -10.59 -24.29 -2.25
C GLU A 326 -10.32 -22.92 -1.63
N PRO A 327 -10.60 -21.83 -2.35
CA PRO A 327 -10.31 -20.50 -1.85
C PRO A 327 -11.07 -20.28 -0.54
N LYS A 328 -10.34 -19.99 0.54
CA LYS A 328 -10.93 -19.49 1.79
C LYS A 328 -11.68 -18.20 1.41
N ASN A 329 -13.02 -18.26 1.41
CA ASN A 329 -13.89 -17.15 1.02
C ASN A 329 -13.56 -15.87 1.82
N MET A 330 -12.64 -15.04 1.33
CA MET A 330 -12.42 -13.69 1.82
C MET A 330 -13.19 -12.65 1.03
N PHE A 331 -13.71 -13.03 -0.13
CA PHE A 331 -14.43 -12.14 -1.04
C PHE A 331 -15.79 -12.74 -1.32
N PRO A 332 -16.89 -12.02 -1.05
CA PRO A 332 -18.17 -12.41 -1.59
C PRO A 332 -18.00 -12.41 -3.11
N MET A 333 -17.95 -13.59 -3.71
CA MET A 333 -18.21 -13.70 -5.13
C MET A 333 -19.57 -13.07 -5.36
N ALA A 334 -19.64 -12.05 -6.22
CA ALA A 334 -20.92 -11.75 -6.86
C ALA A 334 -21.41 -13.10 -7.41
N PRO A 335 -22.66 -13.51 -7.14
CA PRO A 335 -23.16 -14.77 -7.65
C PRO A 335 -22.84 -14.78 -9.14
N LEU A 336 -22.18 -15.85 -9.60
CA LEU A 336 -22.11 -16.14 -11.02
C LEU A 336 -23.52 -15.89 -11.55
N PRO A 337 -23.71 -15.12 -12.64
CA PRO A 337 -25.01 -15.08 -13.27
C PRO A 337 -25.32 -16.53 -13.59
N THR A 338 -26.18 -17.16 -12.77
CA THR A 338 -26.85 -18.38 -13.15
C THR A 338 -27.43 -18.02 -14.49
N GLU A 339 -27.00 -18.72 -15.56
CA GLU A 339 -27.73 -18.68 -16.81
C GLU A 339 -29.20 -18.71 -16.42
N PRO A 340 -30.00 -17.74 -16.88
CA PRO A 340 -31.40 -17.74 -16.51
C PRO A 340 -31.91 -19.10 -16.96
N THR A 341 -32.21 -19.97 -16.00
CA THR A 341 -33.06 -21.11 -16.26
C THR A 341 -34.32 -20.45 -16.78
N LEU A 342 -34.48 -20.46 -18.10
CA LEU A 342 -35.70 -20.09 -18.76
C LEU A 342 -36.72 -21.14 -18.32
N GLU A 343 -37.22 -21.02 -17.10
CA GLU A 343 -38.54 -21.51 -16.79
C GLU A 343 -39.46 -20.78 -17.76
N ALA A 344 -40.03 -21.54 -18.68
CA ALA A 344 -41.06 -21.04 -19.57
C ALA A 344 -42.10 -20.33 -18.70
N PRO A 345 -42.47 -19.07 -19.01
CA PRO A 345 -43.40 -18.33 -18.18
C PRO A 345 -44.69 -19.12 -18.08
N SER A 346 -45.07 -19.50 -16.87
CA SER A 346 -46.36 -20.10 -16.56
C SER A 346 -47.45 -19.17 -17.11
N GLN A 347 -48.18 -19.64 -18.13
CA GLN A 347 -49.14 -18.84 -18.90
C GLN A 347 -50.40 -18.42 -18.12
N ASP A 348 -50.48 -18.64 -16.82
CA ASP A 348 -51.75 -18.61 -16.08
C ASP A 348 -52.12 -17.27 -15.42
N LYS A 349 -51.40 -16.16 -15.67
CA LYS A 349 -51.79 -14.84 -15.13
C LYS A 349 -51.51 -13.65 -16.07
N LEU A 350 -51.77 -13.80 -17.37
CA LEU A 350 -51.90 -12.64 -18.25
C LEU A 350 -53.37 -12.21 -18.29
N ILE A 351 -53.70 -11.15 -17.57
CA ILE A 351 -54.98 -10.45 -17.74
C ILE A 351 -54.91 -9.76 -19.11
N PRO A 352 -55.78 -10.08 -20.08
CA PRO A 352 -55.79 -9.40 -21.36
C PRO A 352 -56.30 -7.97 -21.13
N VAL A 353 -55.42 -6.98 -21.28
CA VAL A 353 -55.83 -5.58 -21.37
C VAL A 353 -56.24 -5.35 -22.83
N GLU A 354 -57.53 -5.14 -23.08
CA GLU A 354 -58.02 -4.79 -24.42
C GLU A 354 -57.46 -3.42 -24.82
N LEU A 355 -56.80 -3.39 -25.99
CA LEU A 355 -56.32 -2.15 -26.59
C LEU A 355 -57.50 -1.38 -27.18
N PRO A 356 -57.59 -0.05 -26.96
CA PRO A 356 -58.62 0.77 -27.60
C PRO A 356 -58.49 0.72 -29.13
N ALA A 357 -59.62 0.55 -29.82
CA ALA A 357 -59.68 0.39 -31.29
C ALA A 357 -59.14 1.62 -32.08
N ASP A 358 -58.94 2.73 -31.38
CA ASP A 358 -58.56 4.04 -31.88
C ASP A 358 -57.04 4.29 -31.84
N GLY A 359 -56.25 3.35 -31.31
CA GLY A 359 -54.78 3.44 -31.26
C GLY A 359 -54.22 4.40 -30.21
N GLY A 360 -55.01 4.83 -29.23
CA GLY A 360 -54.52 5.61 -28.07
C GLY A 360 -53.82 4.72 -27.02
N PRO A 361 -52.97 5.29 -26.14
CA PRO A 361 -52.28 4.51 -25.12
C PRO A 361 -53.26 3.90 -24.11
N PRO A 362 -53.00 2.68 -23.62
CA PRO A 362 -53.88 2.00 -22.66
C PRO A 362 -53.96 2.79 -21.36
N LYS A 363 -55.17 2.92 -20.79
CA LYS A 363 -55.34 3.43 -19.43
C LYS A 363 -55.20 2.27 -18.45
N PHE A 364 -54.27 2.41 -17.50
CA PHE A 364 -54.07 1.49 -16.39
C PHE A 364 -55.11 1.70 -15.29
#